data_AF-A0A9D5IH23-F1
#
_entry.id   AF-A0A9D5IH23-F1
#
_cell.length_a   1.000
_cell.length_b   1.000
_cell.length_c   1.000
_cell.angle_alpha   90.00
_cell.angle_beta   90.00
_cell.angle_gamma   90.00
#
_symmetry.space_group_name_H-M   'P 1'
#
loop_
_entity.id
_entity.type
_entity.pdbx_description
1 polymer ?
#
loop_
_entity_poly.entity_id
_entity_poly.type
_entity_poly.pdbx_seq_one_letter_code
_entity_poly.pdbx_strand_id
1 'polypeptide(L)'
;MPDFGAFFLNEDGSFRPFTTEEVEEIEIETLGIEDGSHPRHSREVNQNTVACEYLINANYFERFCAFMLGGAKTYDDSGTTRLSRLMPQRWPSKPKFGAVKIPQTTNHVFESDDVASADFPIPTHQGMKVPVLFQQMPFEMYDDLEPTGSINETRRYLQTMPSQSQVDYLTLPGGIMRFTQETGTVIPYNKTIPHNVGKPLVQAVVSKKWHRIPYNAWGEGSPLYTRVHGSSDGETLPFLGTFNNAIFMGYEPGVLLLIGVDEEVILDQAGDEIAYNLTYKWLRKTPGHNHFYFYPTDGTGDNAGWYYVSSDGTWSDYTSVPDNSSLFSGRNHYELFRVGA
;
A
#
# COMPACT_ATOMS: atom_id res chain seq x y z
N MET A 1 -22.47 14.05 -13.18
CA MET A 1 -21.40 14.73 -12.42
C MET A 1 -20.30 15.07 -13.42
N PRO A 2 -19.72 16.27 -13.37
CA PRO A 2 -18.59 16.60 -14.24
C PRO A 2 -17.47 15.60 -13.97
N ASP A 3 -16.92 15.03 -15.04
CA ASP A 3 -15.81 14.10 -15.01
C ASP A 3 -14.56 14.85 -14.52
N PHE A 4 -14.17 14.65 -13.26
CA PHE A 4 -12.95 15.21 -12.67
C PHE A 4 -11.70 14.85 -13.50
N GLY A 5 -11.77 13.81 -14.33
CA GLY A 5 -10.63 13.19 -14.99
C GLY A 5 -10.13 13.86 -16.27
N ALA A 6 -10.83 14.80 -16.91
CA ALA A 6 -10.41 15.20 -18.27
C ALA A 6 -9.21 16.17 -18.33
N PHE A 7 -8.90 16.90 -17.26
CA PHE A 7 -8.05 18.10 -17.38
C PHE A 7 -6.55 17.89 -17.10
N PHE A 8 -6.15 16.82 -16.42
CA PHE A 8 -4.76 16.61 -15.98
C PHE A 8 -4.28 15.17 -16.21
N LEU A 9 -4.79 14.54 -17.28
CA LEU A 9 -4.32 13.24 -17.76
C LEU A 9 -3.43 13.41 -19.00
N ASN A 10 -2.48 12.50 -19.15
CA ASN A 10 -1.79 12.23 -20.40
C ASN A 10 -2.73 11.47 -21.37
N GLU A 11 -2.33 11.37 -22.64
CA GLU A 11 -3.10 10.61 -23.65
C GLU A 11 -3.29 9.13 -23.28
N ASP A 12 -2.37 8.55 -22.49
CA ASP A 12 -2.45 7.18 -21.98
C ASP A 12 -3.37 7.03 -20.75
N GLY A 13 -3.97 8.13 -20.27
CA GLY A 13 -4.84 8.15 -19.09
C GLY A 13 -4.12 8.16 -17.74
N SER A 14 -2.78 8.27 -17.71
CA SER A 14 -2.00 8.51 -16.50
C SER A 14 -2.10 9.98 -16.07
N PHE A 15 -1.92 10.25 -14.77
CA PHE A 15 -1.81 11.63 -14.29
C PHE A 15 -0.53 12.29 -14.80
N ARG A 16 -0.65 13.59 -15.10
CA ARG A 16 0.50 14.48 -15.26
C ARG A 16 0.50 15.56 -14.19
N PRO A 17 1.67 16.16 -13.91
CA PRO A 17 1.73 17.39 -13.12
C PRO A 17 0.89 18.50 -13.77
N PHE A 18 0.32 19.37 -12.94
CA PHE A 18 -0.31 20.60 -13.38
C PHE A 18 0.73 21.53 -14.00
N THR A 19 0.38 22.18 -15.12
CA THR A 19 1.23 23.21 -15.72
C THR A 19 1.13 24.51 -14.92
N THR A 20 2.10 25.41 -15.11
CA THR A 20 2.06 26.73 -14.46
C THR A 20 0.80 27.51 -14.86
N GLU A 21 0.42 27.47 -16.13
CA GLU A 21 -0.78 28.14 -16.65
C GLU A 21 -2.06 27.61 -15.98
N GLU A 22 -2.17 26.29 -15.80
CA GLU A 22 -3.32 25.69 -15.12
C GLU A 22 -3.41 26.08 -13.64
N VAL A 23 -2.26 26.23 -12.97
CA VAL A 23 -2.22 26.69 -11.57
C VAL A 23 -2.59 28.16 -11.47
N GLU A 24 -2.16 28.98 -12.43
CA GLU A 24 -2.51 30.41 -12.51
C GLU A 24 -4.01 30.61 -12.77
N GLU A 25 -4.63 29.78 -13.61
CA GLU A 25 -6.09 29.81 -13.86
C GLU A 25 -6.93 29.58 -12.59
N ILE A 26 -6.44 28.78 -11.64
CA ILE A 26 -7.17 28.49 -10.38
C ILE A 26 -7.25 29.73 -9.48
N GLU A 27 -6.38 30.73 -9.70
CA GLU A 27 -6.31 31.97 -8.92
C GLU A 27 -6.14 31.71 -7.42
N ILE A 28 -5.15 30.86 -7.06
CA ILE A 28 -4.90 30.46 -5.67
C ILE A 28 -4.24 31.60 -4.88
N GLU A 29 -4.99 32.18 -3.95
CA GLU A 29 -4.48 33.17 -3.00
C GLU A 29 -4.49 32.60 -1.58
N THR A 30 -3.44 32.88 -0.80
CA THR A 30 -3.43 32.52 0.64
C THR A 30 -4.08 33.64 1.45
N LEU A 31 -5.10 33.31 2.23
CA LEU A 31 -5.79 34.32 3.04
C LEU A 31 -4.94 34.68 4.26
N GLY A 32 -4.55 35.96 4.35
CA GLY A 32 -3.71 36.50 5.41
C GLY A 32 -4.40 37.50 6.35
N ILE A 33 -3.60 38.27 7.09
CA ILE A 33 -4.06 39.58 7.60
C ILE A 33 -4.38 40.45 6.37
N GLU A 34 -5.29 41.43 6.49
CA GLU A 34 -6.03 42.16 5.41
C GLU A 34 -5.28 42.60 4.13
N ASP A 35 -3.96 42.43 4.02
CA ASP A 35 -3.11 42.72 2.86
C ASP A 35 -2.54 41.47 2.13
N GLY A 36 -2.85 40.25 2.57
CA GLY A 36 -2.37 39.00 1.95
C GLY A 36 -0.89 38.67 2.22
N SER A 37 -0.19 39.44 3.05
CA SER A 37 1.26 39.31 3.25
C SER A 37 1.69 38.14 4.15
N HIS A 38 0.78 37.59 4.96
CA HIS A 38 1.09 36.53 5.93
C HIS A 38 -0.01 35.45 5.98
N PRO A 39 0.25 34.22 5.51
CA PRO A 39 -0.77 33.16 5.48
C PRO A 39 -1.27 32.84 6.90
N ARG A 40 -2.59 32.93 7.11
CA ARG A 40 -3.22 32.43 8.33
C ARG A 40 -3.12 30.91 8.33
N HIS A 41 -2.33 30.39 9.26
CA HIS A 41 -2.32 28.97 9.56
C HIS A 41 -2.80 28.76 10.99
N SER A 42 -3.65 27.77 11.18
CA SER A 42 -4.01 27.30 12.50
C SER A 42 -3.39 25.93 12.73
N ARG A 43 -2.93 25.71 13.96
CA ARG A 43 -2.38 24.43 14.38
C ARG A 43 -3.00 24.06 15.71
N GLU A 44 -3.61 22.89 15.74
CA GLU A 44 -4.08 22.33 16.99
C GLU A 44 -2.88 21.91 17.85
N VAL A 45 -2.91 22.30 19.13
CA VAL A 45 -1.87 21.94 20.08
C VAL A 45 -1.91 20.42 20.30
N ASN A 46 -0.74 19.77 20.23
CA ASN A 46 -0.57 18.31 20.32
C ASN A 46 -1.11 17.48 19.15
N GLN A 47 -1.46 18.12 18.03
CA GLN A 47 -1.84 17.41 16.80
C GLN A 47 -0.74 17.47 15.74
N ASN A 48 -0.81 16.51 14.82
CA ASN A 48 0.05 16.44 13.64
C ASN A 48 -0.58 17.11 12.41
N THR A 49 -1.45 18.09 12.64
CA THR A 49 -2.22 18.80 11.61
C THR A 49 -1.88 20.29 11.54
N VAL A 50 -2.05 20.89 10.37
CA VAL A 50 -1.98 22.34 10.11
C VAL A 50 -3.08 22.67 9.13
N ALA A 51 -3.93 23.66 9.41
CA ALA A 51 -4.91 24.14 8.46
C ALA A 51 -4.51 25.50 7.89
N CYS A 52 -4.67 25.68 6.58
CA CYS A 52 -4.44 26.94 5.88
C CYS A 52 -5.65 27.26 5.00
N GLU A 53 -6.05 28.52 4.97
CA GLU A 53 -7.19 28.97 4.17
C GLU A 53 -6.72 29.59 2.86
N TYR A 54 -7.33 29.13 1.77
CA TYR A 54 -7.11 29.65 0.43
C TYR A 54 -8.37 30.35 -0.07
N LEU A 55 -8.17 31.37 -0.90
CA LEU A 55 -9.21 31.91 -1.77
C LEU A 55 -8.89 31.43 -3.19
N ILE A 56 -9.90 30.92 -3.88
CA ILE A 56 -9.77 30.40 -5.24
C ILE A 56 -10.93 30.87 -6.09
N ASN A 57 -10.81 30.77 -7.41
CA ASN A 57 -11.95 30.91 -8.29
C ASN A 57 -12.90 29.69 -8.15
N ALA A 58 -14.18 29.94 -7.84
CA ALA A 58 -15.17 28.89 -7.62
C ALA A 58 -15.32 27.93 -8.82
N ASN A 59 -15.12 28.43 -10.05
CA ASN A 59 -15.25 27.63 -11.28
C ASN A 59 -14.16 26.56 -11.42
N TYR A 60 -13.07 26.68 -10.67
CA TYR A 60 -11.95 25.75 -10.69
C TYR A 60 -11.81 24.94 -9.40
N PHE A 61 -12.87 24.88 -8.58
CA PHE A 61 -12.85 24.14 -7.31
C PHE A 61 -12.37 22.69 -7.47
N GLU A 62 -12.86 21.95 -8.46
CA GLU A 62 -12.45 20.55 -8.64
C GLU A 62 -10.99 20.41 -9.07
N ARG A 63 -10.48 21.35 -9.89
CA ARG A 63 -9.05 21.41 -10.24
C ARG A 63 -8.20 21.73 -9.01
N PHE A 64 -8.68 22.63 -8.14
CA PHE A 64 -8.02 22.93 -6.87
C PHE A 64 -7.98 21.71 -5.95
N CYS A 65 -9.08 20.96 -5.83
CA CYS A 65 -9.13 19.71 -5.07
C CYS A 65 -8.08 18.71 -5.56
N ALA A 66 -8.02 18.46 -6.86
CA ALA A 66 -7.03 17.55 -7.46
C ALA A 66 -5.59 18.06 -7.27
N PHE A 67 -5.34 19.34 -7.51
CA PHE A 67 -4.03 19.96 -7.32
C PHE A 67 -3.55 19.86 -5.87
N MET A 68 -4.42 20.16 -4.90
CA MET A 68 -4.09 20.16 -3.47
C MET A 68 -3.98 18.76 -2.89
N LEU A 69 -4.99 17.91 -3.09
CA LEU A 69 -5.13 16.62 -2.42
C LEU A 69 -4.49 15.46 -3.20
N GLY A 70 -4.08 15.70 -4.44
CA GLY A 70 -3.54 14.67 -5.32
C GLY A 70 -4.59 13.66 -5.76
N GLY A 71 -4.16 12.55 -6.35
CA GLY A 71 -5.00 11.58 -7.05
C GLY A 71 -4.37 10.19 -7.12
N ALA A 72 -5.20 9.15 -7.27
CA ALA A 72 -4.75 7.79 -7.54
C ALA A 72 -5.65 7.17 -8.61
N LYS A 73 -5.07 6.62 -9.68
CA LYS A 73 -5.83 5.99 -10.77
C LYS A 73 -5.01 4.88 -11.40
N THR A 74 -5.69 3.89 -11.98
CA THR A 74 -5.05 2.92 -12.86
C THR A 74 -5.15 3.35 -14.32
N TYR A 75 -4.11 3.07 -15.10
CA TYR A 75 -4.12 3.25 -16.55
C TYR A 75 -3.53 2.00 -17.22
N ASP A 76 -3.83 1.80 -18.50
CA ASP A 76 -3.27 0.69 -19.27
C ASP A 76 -2.05 1.18 -20.04
N ASP A 77 -0.87 0.63 -19.72
CA ASP A 77 0.33 0.82 -20.52
C ASP A 77 0.60 -0.45 -21.33
N SER A 78 0.17 -0.42 -22.59
CA SER A 78 0.49 -1.47 -23.56
C SER A 78 0.05 -2.87 -23.12
N GLY A 79 -1.13 -2.99 -22.47
CA GLY A 79 -1.69 -4.24 -21.96
C GLY A 79 -1.27 -4.59 -20.52
N THR A 80 -0.49 -3.73 -19.87
CA THR A 80 -0.14 -3.87 -18.45
C THR A 80 -0.80 -2.76 -17.64
N THR A 81 -1.71 -3.12 -16.74
CA THR A 81 -2.32 -2.15 -15.82
C THR A 81 -1.25 -1.53 -14.91
N ARG A 82 -1.15 -0.22 -14.89
CA ARG A 82 -0.22 0.52 -14.03
C ARG A 82 -0.96 1.46 -13.11
N LEU A 83 -0.29 1.81 -12.01
CA LEU A 83 -0.76 2.79 -11.06
C LEU A 83 -0.15 4.14 -11.43
N SER A 84 -0.98 5.17 -11.47
CA SER A 84 -0.55 6.56 -11.61
C SER A 84 -0.95 7.35 -10.37
N ARG A 85 -0.03 8.18 -9.88
CA ARG A 85 -0.21 8.95 -8.66
C ARG A 85 0.00 10.43 -8.96
N LEU A 86 -0.93 11.25 -8.47
CA LEU A 86 -0.70 12.67 -8.29
C LEU A 86 -0.46 12.92 -6.80
N MET A 87 0.71 13.45 -6.46
CA MET A 87 1.07 13.69 -5.07
C MET A 87 0.30 14.88 -4.50
N PRO A 88 -0.17 14.82 -3.24
CA PRO A 88 -0.74 15.98 -2.57
C PRO A 88 0.31 17.08 -2.37
N GLN A 89 -0.14 18.33 -2.31
CA GLN A 89 0.74 19.46 -2.04
C GLN A 89 1.39 19.33 -0.66
N ARG A 90 2.69 19.63 -0.63
CA ARG A 90 3.47 19.60 0.59
C ARG A 90 3.36 20.94 1.31
N TRP A 91 3.45 20.91 2.63
CA TRP A 91 3.61 22.14 3.40
C TRP A 91 4.99 22.75 3.12
N PRO A 92 5.11 24.05 2.77
CA PRO A 92 6.36 24.67 2.28
C PRO A 92 7.60 24.51 3.16
N SER A 93 7.43 24.30 4.46
CA SER A 93 8.54 24.13 5.42
C SER A 93 8.60 22.75 6.08
N LYS A 94 7.70 21.82 5.74
CA LYS A 94 7.61 20.49 6.35
C LYS A 94 7.37 19.43 5.26
N PRO A 95 8.42 18.79 4.74
CA PRO A 95 8.31 17.88 3.60
C PRO A 95 7.48 16.62 3.89
N LYS A 96 7.24 16.28 5.16
CA LYS A 96 6.37 15.16 5.57
C LYS A 96 4.91 15.55 5.80
N PHE A 97 4.55 16.82 5.64
CA PHE A 97 3.16 17.26 5.75
C PHE A 97 2.57 17.37 4.35
N GLY A 98 1.57 16.54 4.06
CA GLY A 98 0.80 16.61 2.82
C GLY A 98 -0.60 17.14 3.10
N ALA A 99 -1.22 17.78 2.12
CA ALA A 99 -2.64 18.11 2.17
C ALA A 99 -3.47 16.81 2.16
N VAL A 100 -4.39 16.67 3.12
CA VAL A 100 -5.18 15.45 3.34
C VAL A 100 -6.67 15.69 3.34
N LYS A 101 -7.15 16.93 3.45
CA LYS A 101 -8.60 17.15 3.47
C LYS A 101 -8.95 18.59 3.19
N ILE A 102 -10.05 18.79 2.47
CA ILE A 102 -10.82 20.03 2.48
C ILE A 102 -12.05 19.79 3.37
N PRO A 103 -12.07 20.28 4.62
CA PRO A 103 -13.12 19.92 5.57
C PRO A 103 -14.46 20.59 5.30
N GLN A 104 -14.41 21.80 4.74
CA GLN A 104 -15.58 22.60 4.41
C GLN A 104 -15.17 23.63 3.36
N THR A 105 -16.15 24.24 2.72
CA THR A 105 -15.95 25.34 1.79
C THR A 105 -16.99 26.41 2.05
N THR A 106 -16.64 27.68 1.89
CA THR A 106 -17.59 28.79 2.02
C THR A 106 -17.59 29.64 0.76
N ASN A 107 -18.72 30.28 0.47
CA ASN A 107 -18.98 31.03 -0.77
C ASN A 107 -19.01 30.19 -2.06
N HIS A 108 -19.41 28.91 -1.98
CA HIS A 108 -19.66 28.11 -3.18
C HIS A 108 -20.90 28.66 -3.91
N VAL A 109 -20.73 29.13 -5.15
CA VAL A 109 -21.85 29.55 -6.01
C VAL A 109 -22.39 28.30 -6.69
N PHE A 110 -23.64 27.93 -6.40
CA PHE A 110 -24.34 26.96 -7.25
C PHE A 110 -24.76 27.68 -8.53
N GLU A 111 -24.31 27.21 -9.68
CA GLU A 111 -24.78 27.70 -10.98
C GLU A 111 -26.24 27.27 -11.20
N SER A 112 -27.17 28.05 -10.65
CA SER A 112 -28.53 28.34 -11.16
C SER A 112 -29.45 28.73 -10.00
N ASP A 113 -30.01 29.94 -10.07
CA ASP A 113 -31.30 30.24 -9.46
C ASP A 113 -32.30 30.28 -10.63
N ASP A 114 -33.13 29.25 -10.74
CA ASP A 114 -34.14 29.08 -11.79
C ASP A 114 -35.40 29.91 -11.48
N VAL A 115 -35.22 31.19 -11.13
CA VAL A 115 -36.35 32.10 -10.88
C VAL A 115 -36.12 33.41 -11.61
N ALA A 116 -36.62 33.42 -12.84
CA ALA A 116 -36.79 34.60 -13.68
C ALA A 116 -37.74 35.62 -13.02
N SER A 117 -37.28 36.43 -12.04
CA SER A 117 -37.87 37.74 -11.68
C SER A 117 -37.25 38.49 -10.48
N ALA A 118 -36.13 38.12 -9.88
CA ALA A 118 -35.63 38.85 -8.69
C ALA A 118 -34.64 39.98 -9.07
N ASP A 119 -35.07 41.24 -8.88
CA ASP A 119 -34.31 42.51 -9.00
C ASP A 119 -33.12 42.66 -8.01
N PHE A 120 -32.57 41.56 -7.52
CA PHE A 120 -31.39 41.55 -6.67
C PHE A 120 -30.34 40.66 -7.34
N PRO A 121 -29.38 41.23 -8.11
CA PRO A 121 -28.29 40.43 -8.63
C PRO A 121 -27.57 39.80 -7.44
N ILE A 122 -27.59 38.48 -7.36
CA ILE A 122 -26.77 37.74 -6.40
C ILE A 122 -25.32 38.20 -6.66
N PRO A 123 -24.62 38.77 -5.66
CA PRO A 123 -23.25 39.21 -5.87
C PRO A 123 -22.40 38.03 -6.35
N THR A 124 -21.87 38.13 -7.57
CA THR A 124 -20.89 37.18 -8.12
C THR A 124 -19.57 37.37 -7.39
N HIS A 125 -19.49 36.88 -6.16
CA HIS A 125 -18.20 36.69 -5.51
C HIS A 125 -17.54 35.49 -6.18
N GLN A 126 -16.67 35.72 -7.18
CA GLN A 126 -15.91 34.68 -7.87
C GLN A 126 -14.97 33.90 -6.92
N GLY A 127 -14.66 34.46 -5.74
CA GLY A 127 -13.77 33.88 -4.75
C GLY A 127 -14.47 32.93 -3.76
N MET A 128 -14.11 31.65 -3.83
CA MET A 128 -14.50 30.60 -2.89
C MET A 128 -13.40 30.43 -1.84
N LYS A 129 -13.77 30.37 -0.55
CA LYS A 129 -12.82 30.14 0.54
C LYS A 129 -12.74 28.67 0.87
N VAL A 130 -11.53 28.13 0.80
CA VAL A 130 -11.26 26.70 0.94
C VAL A 130 -10.18 26.49 2.02
N PRO A 131 -10.55 26.09 3.24
CA PRO A 131 -9.58 25.55 4.19
C PRO A 131 -9.01 24.23 3.67
N VAL A 132 -7.69 24.08 3.73
CA VAL A 132 -6.99 22.83 3.46
C VAL A 132 -6.28 22.40 4.72
N LEU A 133 -6.55 21.16 5.14
CA LEU A 133 -5.91 20.49 6.25
C LEU A 133 -4.70 19.72 5.72
N PHE A 134 -3.53 20.05 6.25
CA PHE A 134 -2.29 19.31 6.08
C PHE A 134 -2.07 18.41 7.29
N GLN A 135 -1.57 17.20 7.05
CA GLN A 135 -1.22 16.26 8.12
C GLN A 135 0.14 15.62 7.84
N GLN A 136 0.85 15.26 8.91
CA GLN A 136 2.05 14.46 8.79
C GLN A 136 1.73 13.07 8.22
N MET A 137 2.32 12.75 7.07
CA MET A 137 2.19 11.45 6.42
C MET A 137 3.08 10.40 7.10
N PRO A 138 2.60 9.15 7.26
CA PRO A 138 3.37 8.07 7.87
C PRO A 138 4.34 7.37 6.91
N PHE A 139 4.50 7.92 5.70
CA PHE A 139 5.36 7.44 4.62
C PHE A 139 6.04 8.63 3.94
N GLU A 140 7.09 8.35 3.17
CA GLU A 140 7.75 9.40 2.39
C GLU A 140 6.93 9.75 1.15
N MET A 141 6.83 11.05 0.86
CA MET A 141 6.16 11.58 -0.32
C MET A 141 7.21 11.77 -1.42
N TYR A 142 7.23 10.88 -2.41
CA TYR A 142 8.10 10.99 -3.58
C TYR A 142 7.24 11.03 -4.84
N ASP A 143 7.61 11.89 -5.79
CA ASP A 143 6.87 12.09 -7.04
C ASP A 143 7.22 11.01 -8.06
N ASP A 144 6.34 10.76 -9.03
CA ASP A 144 6.50 9.69 -10.03
C ASP A 144 7.76 9.84 -10.89
N LEU A 145 8.16 11.09 -11.17
CA LEU A 145 9.29 11.44 -12.03
C LEU A 145 10.65 11.53 -11.30
N GLU A 146 10.74 11.20 -10.01
CA GLU A 146 12.05 11.26 -9.35
C GLU A 146 13.07 10.31 -10.03
N PRO A 147 14.24 10.82 -10.44
CA PRO A 147 15.09 10.24 -11.49
C PRO A 147 15.88 9.00 -11.07
N THR A 148 15.65 8.45 -9.88
CA THR A 148 16.29 7.19 -9.49
C THR A 148 15.31 6.06 -9.75
N GLY A 149 15.57 5.25 -10.77
CA GLY A 149 14.83 4.00 -11.10
C GLY A 149 14.83 2.93 -10.00
N SER A 150 15.01 3.33 -8.75
CA SER A 150 14.93 2.55 -7.51
C SER A 150 13.71 2.90 -6.64
N ILE A 151 12.92 3.92 -7.02
CA ILE A 151 11.72 4.31 -6.28
C ILE A 151 10.55 3.48 -6.81
N ASN A 152 10.14 2.49 -6.03
CA ASN A 152 8.98 1.64 -6.26
C ASN A 152 7.87 2.01 -5.27
N GLU A 153 6.66 1.47 -5.47
CA GLU A 153 5.54 1.62 -4.53
C GLU A 153 5.92 1.20 -3.10
N THR A 154 6.93 0.35 -2.87
CA THR A 154 7.34 0.04 -1.49
C THR A 154 8.00 1.20 -0.74
N ARG A 155 8.40 2.26 -1.44
CA ARG A 155 8.93 3.50 -0.88
C ARG A 155 7.91 4.64 -0.83
N ARG A 156 6.80 4.54 -1.58
CA ARG A 156 5.75 5.56 -1.70
C ARG A 156 4.44 5.03 -1.10
N TYR A 157 3.70 5.82 -0.32
CA TYR A 157 2.39 5.39 0.23
C TYR A 157 2.41 4.12 1.11
N LEU A 158 3.57 3.60 1.50
CA LEU A 158 3.69 2.41 2.34
C LEU A 158 4.06 2.78 3.78
N GLN A 159 3.12 2.57 4.68
CA GLN A 159 3.32 2.76 6.12
C GLN A 159 3.81 1.46 6.78
N THR A 160 4.82 1.59 7.64
CA THR A 160 5.22 0.51 8.55
C THR A 160 4.33 0.50 9.77
N MET A 161 3.66 -0.63 10.00
CA MET A 161 2.83 -0.82 11.19
C MET A 161 3.68 -1.42 12.33
N PRO A 162 3.32 -1.19 13.60
CA PRO A 162 3.96 -1.85 14.73
C PRO A 162 3.91 -3.37 14.58
N SER A 163 4.99 -4.05 14.95
CA SER A 163 5.02 -5.51 15.00
C SER A 163 4.26 -6.01 16.22
N GLN A 164 3.49 -7.08 16.06
CA GLN A 164 2.79 -7.74 17.16
C GLN A 164 3.46 -9.08 17.45
N SER A 165 3.70 -9.39 18.73
CA SER A 165 4.19 -10.71 19.12
C SER A 165 3.05 -11.72 19.04
N GLN A 166 3.34 -12.88 18.45
CA GLN A 166 2.41 -14.00 18.36
C GLN A 166 3.09 -15.25 18.89
N VAL A 167 2.36 -16.06 19.66
CA VAL A 167 2.84 -17.36 20.13
C VAL A 167 1.88 -18.41 19.62
N ASP A 168 2.33 -19.16 18.63
CA ASP A 168 1.53 -20.23 18.04
C ASP A 168 2.04 -21.60 18.50
N TYR A 169 1.10 -22.52 18.72
CA TYR A 169 1.41 -23.93 18.91
C TYR A 169 1.40 -24.61 17.55
N LEU A 170 2.59 -24.81 17.01
CA LEU A 170 2.76 -25.51 15.75
C LEU A 170 2.47 -27.00 15.94
N THR A 171 1.43 -27.50 15.29
CA THR A 171 1.19 -28.95 15.13
C THR A 171 1.57 -29.35 13.71
N LEU A 172 2.39 -30.39 13.57
CA LEU A 172 2.86 -30.84 12.27
C LEU A 172 2.05 -32.06 11.83
N PRO A 173 1.57 -32.11 10.58
CA PRO A 173 1.04 -33.34 10.01
C PRO A 173 2.22 -34.32 9.90
N GLY A 174 2.36 -35.18 10.91
CA GLY A 174 3.44 -36.16 10.94
C GLY A 174 3.37 -37.11 9.74
N GLY A 175 4.51 -37.73 9.41
CA GLY A 175 4.59 -38.83 8.44
C GLY A 175 4.63 -38.45 6.95
N ILE A 176 4.14 -37.28 6.54
CA ILE A 176 4.15 -36.84 5.12
C ILE A 176 5.45 -36.09 4.79
N MET A 177 5.95 -35.30 5.74
CA MET A 177 7.08 -34.42 5.54
C MET A 177 8.39 -35.06 6.00
N ARG A 178 9.48 -34.85 5.26
CA ARG A 178 10.80 -35.42 5.55
C ARG A 178 11.86 -34.34 5.68
N PHE A 179 12.78 -34.52 6.63
CA PHE A 179 13.96 -33.67 6.74
C PHE A 179 14.92 -33.93 5.59
N THR A 180 15.38 -32.87 4.94
CA THR A 180 16.31 -32.94 3.81
C THR A 180 17.46 -31.95 4.00
N GLN A 181 18.56 -32.19 3.28
CA GLN A 181 19.80 -31.44 3.40
C GLN A 181 20.38 -31.23 2.00
N GLU A 182 21.08 -30.12 1.79
CA GLU A 182 21.77 -29.83 0.52
C GLU A 182 22.84 -30.89 0.24
N THR A 183 23.58 -31.29 1.28
CA THR A 183 24.64 -32.29 1.20
C THR A 183 24.58 -33.23 2.41
N GLY A 184 24.93 -34.49 2.17
CA GLY A 184 25.02 -35.51 3.21
C GLY A 184 23.82 -36.45 3.29
N THR A 185 24.08 -37.66 3.82
CA THR A 185 23.07 -38.71 4.06
C THR A 185 22.94 -39.02 5.56
N VAL A 186 23.50 -38.16 6.41
CA VAL A 186 23.52 -38.33 7.86
C VAL A 186 22.15 -37.90 8.43
N ILE A 187 21.76 -38.49 9.56
CA ILE A 187 20.55 -38.10 10.29
C ILE A 187 20.53 -36.57 10.49
N PRO A 188 19.40 -35.87 10.26
CA PRO A 188 18.05 -36.39 9.99
C PRO A 188 17.68 -36.63 8.52
N TYR A 189 18.61 -36.72 7.56
CA TYR A 189 18.25 -36.92 6.15
C TYR A 189 17.23 -38.05 5.93
N ASN A 190 16.15 -37.74 5.20
CA ASN A 190 15.02 -38.62 4.88
C ASN A 190 14.26 -39.18 6.11
N LYS A 191 14.46 -38.61 7.31
CA LYS A 191 13.63 -38.91 8.48
C LYS A 191 12.31 -38.16 8.38
N THR A 192 11.22 -38.85 8.65
CA THR A 192 9.89 -38.25 8.71
C THR A 192 9.73 -37.44 9.99
N ILE A 193 9.01 -36.33 9.90
CA ILE A 193 8.60 -35.58 11.10
C ILE A 193 7.70 -36.48 11.96
N PRO A 194 8.01 -36.68 13.26
CA PRO A 194 7.17 -37.48 14.14
C PRO A 194 5.79 -36.84 14.34
N HIS A 195 4.75 -37.67 14.45
CA HIS A 195 3.40 -37.20 14.76
C HIS A 195 3.35 -36.59 16.18
N ASN A 196 2.46 -35.61 16.38
CA ASN A 196 2.15 -35.00 17.68
C ASN A 196 3.34 -34.34 18.39
N VAL A 197 4.37 -33.92 17.65
CA VAL A 197 5.42 -33.04 18.18
C VAL A 197 4.97 -31.61 17.99
N GLY A 198 4.81 -30.88 19.10
CA GLY A 198 4.52 -29.46 19.09
C GLY A 198 5.53 -28.69 19.93
N LYS A 199 5.89 -27.50 19.45
CA LYS A 199 6.79 -26.58 20.13
C LYS A 199 6.15 -25.20 20.08
N PRO A 200 6.08 -24.46 21.21
CA PRO A 200 5.69 -23.06 21.15
C PRO A 200 6.73 -22.29 20.35
N LEU A 201 6.29 -21.61 19.30
CA LEU A 201 7.14 -20.71 18.53
C LEU A 201 6.71 -19.28 18.83
N VAL A 202 7.65 -18.51 19.37
CA VAL A 202 7.48 -17.07 19.48
C VAL A 202 7.82 -16.47 18.12
N GLN A 203 6.82 -15.85 17.53
CA GLN A 203 6.87 -15.24 16.21
C GLN A 203 6.45 -13.78 16.32
N ALA A 204 6.65 -13.03 15.24
CA ALA A 204 6.18 -11.66 15.15
C ALA A 204 5.35 -11.49 13.88
N VAL A 205 4.21 -10.82 13.98
CA VAL A 205 3.47 -10.35 12.83
C VAL A 205 4.01 -8.98 12.45
N VAL A 206 4.57 -8.89 11.25
CA VAL A 206 5.03 -7.63 10.65
C VAL A 206 3.97 -7.21 9.63
N SER A 207 3.55 -5.95 9.65
CA SER A 207 2.52 -5.48 8.72
C SER A 207 2.91 -4.21 7.99
N LYS A 208 2.40 -4.06 6.77
CA LYS A 208 2.59 -2.86 5.94
C LYS A 208 1.25 -2.43 5.37
N LYS A 209 0.93 -1.14 5.54
CA LYS A 209 -0.29 -0.54 5.03
C LYS A 209 0.02 0.25 3.77
N TRP A 210 -0.51 -0.19 2.64
CA TRP A 210 -0.42 0.49 1.36
C TRP A 210 -1.65 1.39 1.21
N HIS A 211 -1.41 2.70 1.14
CA HIS A 211 -2.46 3.71 1.22
C HIS A 211 -3.05 4.05 -0.16
N ARG A 212 -4.35 4.36 -0.15
CA ARG A 212 -5.10 4.98 -1.24
C ARG A 212 -5.03 4.21 -2.58
N ILE A 213 -5.29 2.92 -2.57
CA ILE A 213 -5.39 2.11 -3.78
C ILE A 213 -6.69 2.44 -4.52
N PRO A 214 -6.65 2.74 -5.82
CA PRO A 214 -7.86 3.03 -6.60
C PRO A 214 -8.88 1.89 -6.49
N TYR A 215 -10.18 2.21 -6.51
CA TYR A 215 -11.24 1.21 -6.38
C TYR A 215 -11.09 0.07 -7.38
N ASN A 216 -10.90 0.39 -8.65
CA ASN A 216 -10.77 -0.57 -9.74
C ASN A 216 -9.48 -1.42 -9.69
N ALA A 217 -8.48 -1.03 -8.90
CA ALA A 217 -7.26 -1.81 -8.72
C ALA A 217 -7.46 -2.99 -7.76
N TRP A 218 -8.49 -2.98 -6.91
CA TRP A 218 -8.70 -3.97 -5.87
C TRP A 218 -10.14 -4.50 -5.84
N GLY A 219 -10.29 -5.81 -5.90
CA GLY A 219 -11.59 -6.50 -5.89
C GLY A 219 -11.57 -7.72 -6.79
N GLU A 220 -12.58 -8.58 -6.68
CA GLU A 220 -12.68 -9.79 -7.49
C GLU A 220 -12.63 -9.45 -8.99
N GLY A 221 -11.78 -10.16 -9.73
CA GLY A 221 -11.52 -9.90 -11.15
C GLY A 221 -10.38 -8.90 -11.42
N SER A 222 -9.88 -8.16 -10.41
CA SER A 222 -8.69 -7.32 -10.59
C SER A 222 -7.40 -8.17 -10.62
N PRO A 223 -6.36 -7.78 -11.39
CA PRO A 223 -5.10 -8.52 -11.42
C PRO A 223 -4.41 -8.57 -10.06
N LEU A 224 -4.45 -7.48 -9.29
CA LEU A 224 -3.87 -7.43 -7.95
C LEU A 224 -4.59 -8.38 -6.97
N TYR A 225 -5.93 -8.40 -6.99
CA TYR A 225 -6.69 -9.31 -6.13
C TYR A 225 -6.42 -10.78 -6.49
N THR A 226 -6.43 -11.09 -7.79
CA THR A 226 -6.13 -12.42 -8.32
C THR A 226 -4.71 -12.86 -7.96
N ARG A 227 -3.73 -11.94 -7.92
CA ARG A 227 -2.38 -12.25 -7.44
C ARG A 227 -2.36 -12.63 -5.96
N VAL A 228 -3.09 -11.90 -5.12
CA VAL A 228 -3.11 -12.16 -3.68
C VAL A 228 -3.82 -13.48 -3.38
N HIS A 229 -5.02 -13.66 -3.93
CA HIS A 229 -5.95 -14.75 -3.58
C HIS A 229 -5.91 -15.96 -4.52
N GLY A 230 -5.22 -15.84 -5.66
CA GLY A 230 -5.24 -16.82 -6.73
C GLY A 230 -6.47 -16.64 -7.64
N SER A 231 -6.45 -17.28 -8.80
CA SER A 231 -7.61 -17.38 -9.68
C SER A 231 -8.45 -18.62 -9.37
N SER A 232 -9.75 -18.56 -9.67
CA SER A 232 -10.68 -19.67 -9.43
C SER A 232 -10.45 -20.88 -10.35
N ASP A 233 -9.84 -20.65 -11.52
CA ASP A 233 -9.43 -21.69 -12.47
C ASP A 233 -8.07 -22.34 -12.12
N GLY A 234 -7.34 -21.79 -11.15
CA GLY A 234 -6.03 -22.28 -10.72
C GLY A 234 -4.87 -21.91 -11.66
N GLU A 235 -5.08 -21.09 -12.69
CA GLU A 235 -4.01 -20.62 -13.57
C GLU A 235 -3.04 -19.68 -12.85
N THR A 236 -3.56 -18.82 -11.98
CA THR A 236 -2.78 -17.92 -11.13
C THR A 236 -2.76 -18.44 -9.71
N LEU A 237 -1.58 -18.84 -9.23
CA LEU A 237 -1.42 -19.34 -7.88
C LEU A 237 -1.30 -18.18 -6.86
N PRO A 238 -1.95 -18.29 -5.68
CA PRO A 238 -2.04 -17.21 -4.70
C PRO A 238 -0.69 -16.84 -4.10
N PHE A 239 -0.51 -15.57 -3.73
CA PHE A 239 0.57 -15.15 -2.83
C PHE A 239 0.25 -15.41 -1.37
N LEU A 240 -1.03 -15.45 -1.00
CA LEU A 240 -1.44 -15.80 0.35
C LEU A 240 -0.98 -17.22 0.70
N GLY A 241 -0.38 -17.40 1.88
CA GLY A 241 0.20 -18.68 2.30
C GLY A 241 1.59 -18.97 1.73
N THR A 242 2.29 -17.96 1.19
CA THR A 242 3.61 -18.13 0.57
C THR A 242 4.66 -17.33 1.33
N PHE A 243 5.91 -17.78 1.26
CA PHE A 243 7.02 -17.08 1.90
C PHE A 243 7.80 -16.22 0.89
N ASN A 244 8.54 -15.23 1.37
CA ASN A 244 9.38 -14.38 0.52
C ASN A 244 10.59 -15.16 -0.04
N ASN A 245 10.69 -15.31 -1.36
CA ASN A 245 11.84 -16.00 -1.99
C ASN A 245 13.07 -15.11 -2.20
N ALA A 246 12.95 -13.81 -1.96
CA ALA A 246 14.02 -12.83 -2.07
C ALA A 246 14.08 -11.96 -0.80
N ILE A 247 15.18 -11.22 -0.63
CA ILE A 247 15.31 -10.26 0.48
C ILE A 247 14.20 -9.21 0.35
N PHE A 248 13.30 -9.16 1.33
CA PHE A 248 12.13 -8.31 1.29
C PHE A 248 12.03 -7.50 2.59
N MET A 249 12.03 -6.17 2.46
CA MET A 249 11.94 -5.24 3.60
C MET A 249 13.03 -5.43 4.68
N GLY A 250 14.22 -5.89 4.26
CA GLY A 250 15.35 -6.17 5.15
C GLY A 250 15.31 -7.56 5.81
N TYR A 251 14.34 -8.41 5.44
CA TYR A 251 14.27 -9.79 5.89
C TYR A 251 14.80 -10.75 4.83
N GLU A 252 15.58 -11.73 5.26
CA GLU A 252 16.12 -12.80 4.42
C GLU A 252 15.01 -13.66 3.77
N PRO A 253 15.30 -14.34 2.65
CA PRO A 253 14.39 -15.32 2.06
C PRO A 253 13.91 -16.38 3.07
N GLY A 254 12.66 -16.83 2.95
CA GLY A 254 12.10 -17.89 3.81
C GLY A 254 11.50 -17.42 5.14
N VAL A 255 11.71 -16.16 5.53
CA VAL A 255 11.43 -15.67 6.88
C VAL A 255 10.02 -15.10 7.05
N LEU A 256 9.44 -14.52 6.00
CA LEU A 256 8.14 -13.86 6.02
C LEU A 256 7.12 -14.68 5.25
N LEU A 257 6.08 -15.18 5.93
CA LEU A 257 4.93 -15.87 5.35
C LEU A 257 3.76 -14.89 5.25
N LEU A 258 3.22 -14.66 4.06
CA LEU A 258 2.03 -13.81 3.91
C LEU A 258 0.82 -14.54 4.48
N ILE A 259 0.24 -14.02 5.56
CA ILE A 259 -0.86 -14.65 6.31
C ILE A 259 -2.21 -13.96 6.10
N GLY A 260 -2.22 -12.75 5.55
CA GLY A 260 -3.48 -12.04 5.32
C GLY A 260 -3.29 -10.65 4.74
N VAL A 261 -4.41 -10.12 4.27
CA VAL A 261 -4.57 -8.73 3.83
C VAL A 261 -5.83 -8.22 4.50
N ASP A 262 -5.74 -7.12 5.25
CA ASP A 262 -6.93 -6.41 5.72
C ASP A 262 -7.27 -5.29 4.75
N GLU A 263 -8.56 -5.10 4.51
CA GLU A 263 -9.10 -4.08 3.63
C GLU A 263 -9.77 -2.99 4.46
N GLU A 264 -9.45 -1.73 4.18
CA GLU A 264 -10.15 -0.57 4.72
C GLU A 264 -10.62 0.30 3.57
N VAL A 265 -11.94 0.44 3.44
CA VAL A 265 -12.55 1.35 2.47
C VAL A 265 -12.48 2.76 3.01
N ILE A 266 -11.90 3.66 2.24
CA ILE A 266 -11.83 5.09 2.50
C ILE A 266 -12.51 5.84 1.35
N LEU A 267 -12.95 7.07 1.60
CA LEU A 267 -13.34 7.98 0.53
C LEU A 267 -12.08 8.53 -0.12
N ASP A 268 -12.01 8.56 -1.45
CA ASP A 268 -10.94 9.30 -2.09
C ASP A 268 -11.15 10.80 -1.82
N GLN A 269 -10.07 11.44 -1.40
CA GLN A 269 -10.09 12.85 -1.01
C GLN A 269 -10.30 13.77 -2.22
N ALA A 270 -10.02 13.27 -3.43
CA ALA A 270 -10.32 13.95 -4.69
C ALA A 270 -11.79 13.86 -5.11
N GLY A 271 -12.61 12.98 -4.52
CA GLY A 271 -14.07 13.04 -4.60
C GLY A 271 -14.77 12.10 -5.60
N ASP A 272 -14.06 11.41 -6.49
CA ASP A 272 -14.69 10.61 -7.55
C ASP A 272 -15.13 9.20 -7.13
N GLU A 273 -14.30 8.52 -6.37
CA GLU A 273 -14.47 7.10 -6.06
C GLU A 273 -14.09 6.81 -4.60
N ILE A 274 -14.43 5.61 -4.16
CA ILE A 274 -13.82 5.05 -2.96
C ILE A 274 -12.40 4.60 -3.26
N ALA A 275 -11.55 4.53 -2.24
CA ALA A 275 -10.23 3.95 -2.33
C ALA A 275 -10.05 2.90 -1.24
N TYR A 276 -9.07 2.02 -1.41
CA TYR A 276 -8.72 1.02 -0.43
C TYR A 276 -7.40 1.38 0.26
N ASN A 277 -7.33 1.19 1.57
CA ASN A 277 -6.04 0.95 2.21
C ASN A 277 -5.89 -0.55 2.44
N LEU A 278 -4.80 -1.12 1.95
CA LEU A 278 -4.52 -2.56 2.08
C LEU A 278 -3.44 -2.78 3.13
N THR A 279 -3.72 -3.57 4.17
CA THR A 279 -2.74 -3.93 5.19
C THR A 279 -2.30 -5.37 5.00
N TYR A 280 -1.15 -5.56 4.37
CA TYR A 280 -0.51 -6.87 4.25
C TYR A 280 0.12 -7.28 5.58
N LYS A 281 -0.07 -8.54 5.96
CA LYS A 281 0.43 -9.14 7.20
C LYS A 281 1.33 -10.32 6.90
N TRP A 282 2.52 -10.30 7.48
CA TRP A 282 3.46 -11.42 7.42
C TRP A 282 3.76 -11.98 8.79
N LEU A 283 3.70 -13.30 8.90
CA LEU A 283 4.25 -14.02 10.03
C LEU A 283 5.76 -14.17 9.85
N ARG A 284 6.53 -13.63 10.78
CA ARG A 284 8.00 -13.73 10.79
C ARG A 284 8.43 -14.95 11.58
N LYS A 285 9.21 -15.83 10.94
CA LYS A 285 9.84 -17.01 11.57
C LYS A 285 11.30 -17.12 11.15
N THR A 286 12.21 -17.17 12.12
CA THR A 286 13.62 -17.48 11.90
C THR A 286 13.90 -18.89 12.49
N PRO A 287 14.53 -19.83 11.77
CA PRO A 287 15.29 -19.66 10.52
C PRO A 287 14.47 -19.62 9.22
N GLY A 288 13.21 -20.02 9.24
CA GLY A 288 12.32 -19.92 8.07
C GLY A 288 11.07 -20.79 8.20
N HIS A 289 10.11 -20.62 7.30
CA HIS A 289 8.81 -21.30 7.37
C HIS A 289 8.87 -22.79 7.08
N ASN A 290 9.71 -23.23 6.13
CA ASN A 290 9.93 -24.65 5.81
C ASN A 290 11.01 -25.34 6.63
N HIS A 291 11.49 -24.69 7.71
CA HIS A 291 12.48 -25.28 8.60
C HIS A 291 11.85 -25.74 9.91
N PHE A 292 12.17 -26.97 10.29
CA PHE A 292 11.73 -27.56 11.55
C PHE A 292 12.92 -28.04 12.37
N TYR A 293 12.75 -27.96 13.68
CA TYR A 293 13.78 -28.41 14.61
C TYR A 293 13.73 -29.92 14.73
N PHE A 294 14.79 -30.59 14.31
CA PHE A 294 15.02 -31.99 14.57
C PHE A 294 15.77 -32.15 15.90
N TYR A 295 15.28 -33.05 16.74
CA TYR A 295 15.96 -33.48 17.95
C TYR A 295 16.13 -35.00 17.90
N PRO A 296 17.37 -35.52 17.99
CA PRO A 296 17.64 -36.96 18.00
C PRO A 296 16.93 -37.62 19.18
N THR A 297 16.17 -38.68 18.92
CA THR A 297 15.50 -39.45 19.98
C THR A 297 16.44 -40.37 20.76
N ASP A 298 17.69 -40.52 20.32
CA ASP A 298 18.71 -41.35 20.96
C ASP A 298 19.39 -40.68 22.18
N GLY A 299 19.01 -39.43 22.49
CA GLY A 299 19.49 -38.69 23.66
C GLY A 299 20.93 -38.19 23.56
N THR A 300 21.62 -38.41 22.44
CA THR A 300 23.00 -37.95 22.23
C THR A 300 23.08 -36.44 21.93
N GLY A 301 22.02 -35.88 21.33
CA GLY A 301 21.99 -34.49 20.87
C GLY A 301 22.82 -34.24 19.59
N ASP A 302 23.55 -35.25 19.11
CA ASP A 302 24.34 -35.17 17.89
C ASP A 302 23.42 -35.02 16.67
N ASN A 303 23.64 -33.99 15.85
CA ASN A 303 22.77 -33.59 14.73
C ASN A 303 21.41 -32.98 15.13
N ALA A 304 21.25 -32.49 16.37
CA ALA A 304 20.09 -31.64 16.70
C ALA A 304 20.22 -30.27 16.02
N GLY A 305 19.15 -29.79 15.40
CA GLY A 305 19.23 -28.55 14.63
C GLY A 305 17.97 -28.22 13.84
N TRP A 306 18.01 -27.09 13.14
CA TRP A 306 16.96 -26.71 12.19
C TRP A 306 17.31 -27.21 10.81
N TYR A 307 16.38 -27.93 10.18
CA TYR A 307 16.56 -28.53 8.87
C TYR A 307 15.40 -28.17 7.96
N TYR A 308 15.69 -28.04 6.67
CA TYR A 308 14.68 -27.91 5.64
C TYR A 308 13.85 -29.19 5.56
N VAL A 309 12.58 -29.02 5.23
CA VAL A 309 11.64 -30.12 5.16
C VAL A 309 10.84 -30.02 3.88
N SER A 310 10.73 -31.14 3.17
CA SER A 310 9.96 -31.27 1.94
C SER A 310 9.08 -32.52 1.95
N SER A 311 8.05 -32.50 1.12
CA SER A 311 7.15 -33.63 0.89
C SER A 311 7.76 -34.66 -0.07
N ASP A 312 8.55 -34.17 -1.03
CA ASP A 312 9.17 -34.96 -2.09
C ASP A 312 10.53 -35.58 -1.69
N GLY A 313 11.10 -35.15 -0.55
CA GLY A 313 12.42 -35.60 -0.11
C GLY A 313 13.59 -34.91 -0.81
N THR A 314 13.32 -33.88 -1.61
CA THR A 314 14.33 -33.05 -2.28
C THR A 314 14.65 -31.83 -1.42
N TRP A 315 15.92 -31.44 -1.36
CA TRP A 315 16.29 -30.15 -0.78
C TRP A 315 16.04 -29.03 -1.80
N SER A 316 15.57 -27.88 -1.34
CA SER A 316 15.42 -26.68 -2.17
C SER A 316 15.97 -25.48 -1.41
N ASP A 317 16.66 -24.60 -2.13
CA ASP A 317 17.04 -23.31 -1.59
C ASP A 317 15.79 -22.42 -1.44
N TYR A 318 15.82 -21.52 -0.46
CA TYR A 318 14.72 -20.58 -0.19
C TYR A 318 14.35 -19.73 -1.40
N THR A 319 15.28 -19.49 -2.32
CA THR A 319 15.03 -18.70 -3.52
C THR A 319 14.18 -19.41 -4.58
N SER A 320 14.01 -20.73 -4.48
CA SER A 320 13.49 -21.56 -5.56
C SER A 320 12.53 -22.66 -5.14
N VAL A 321 11.98 -22.62 -3.91
CA VAL A 321 11.02 -23.65 -3.44
C VAL A 321 9.76 -23.66 -4.32
N PRO A 322 9.54 -24.73 -5.13
CA PRO A 322 8.40 -24.81 -6.03
C PRO A 322 7.08 -24.98 -5.26
N ASP A 323 5.95 -24.75 -5.93
CA ASP A 323 4.66 -25.13 -5.38
C ASP A 323 4.59 -26.65 -5.14
N ASN A 324 3.90 -27.05 -4.07
CA ASN A 324 3.70 -28.45 -3.63
C ASN A 324 4.95 -29.26 -3.22
N SER A 325 6.17 -28.69 -3.27
CA SER A 325 7.39 -29.37 -2.81
C SER A 325 7.56 -29.35 -1.28
N SER A 326 6.95 -28.37 -0.62
CA SER A 326 7.00 -28.19 0.83
C SER A 326 5.68 -27.60 1.34
N LEU A 327 5.61 -27.28 2.64
CA LEU A 327 4.40 -26.71 3.27
C LEU A 327 4.07 -25.32 2.72
N PHE A 328 5.08 -24.52 2.46
CA PHE A 328 4.94 -23.18 1.92
C PHE A 328 5.85 -23.03 0.71
N SER A 329 5.35 -22.43 -0.36
CA SER A 329 6.09 -22.12 -1.58
C SER A 329 6.69 -20.72 -1.52
N GLY A 330 7.77 -20.50 -2.29
CA GLY A 330 8.44 -19.20 -2.35
C GLY A 330 7.88 -18.31 -3.47
N ARG A 331 7.62 -17.03 -3.19
CA ARG A 331 7.26 -16.01 -4.20
C ARG A 331 7.97 -14.68 -3.95
N ASN A 332 8.11 -13.86 -5.00
CA ASN A 332 8.72 -12.53 -4.88
C ASN A 332 7.71 -11.53 -4.32
N HIS A 333 7.71 -11.30 -3.01
CA HIS A 333 6.72 -10.45 -2.34
C HIS A 333 6.78 -8.96 -2.75
N TYR A 334 7.79 -8.49 -3.49
CA TYR A 334 7.72 -7.15 -4.11
C TYR A 334 6.61 -7.03 -5.15
N GLU A 335 6.19 -8.14 -5.76
CA GLU A 335 5.10 -8.18 -6.73
C GLU A 335 3.73 -7.88 -6.11
N LEU A 336 3.60 -7.92 -4.78
CA LEU A 336 2.38 -7.52 -4.06
C LEU A 336 2.09 -6.01 -4.18
N PHE A 337 3.10 -5.21 -4.57
CA PHE A 337 3.01 -3.75 -4.70
C PHE A 337 2.99 -3.31 -6.17
N ARG A 338 2.46 -4.16 -7.05
CA ARG A 338 2.22 -3.86 -8.47
C ARG A 338 0.75 -4.04 -8.77
N VAL A 339 0.15 -3.18 -9.58
CA VAL A 339 -1.28 -3.31 -9.92
C VAL A 339 -1.49 -4.27 -11.10
N GLY A 340 -0.66 -4.18 -12.14
CA GLY A 340 -0.67 -5.09 -13.30
C GLY A 340 0.26 -6.29 -13.12
N ALA A 341 0.06 -7.29 -13.99
CA ALA A 341 0.80 -8.56 -14.03
C ALA A 341 2.21 -8.41 -14.60
#